data_AF-A0A944C3W9-F1
#
_entry.id   AF-A0A944C3W9-F1
#
_cell.length_a   1.000
_cell.length_b   1.000
_cell.length_c   1.000
_cell.angle_alpha   90.00
_cell.angle_beta   90.00
_cell.angle_gamma   90.00
#
_symmetry.space_group_name_H-M   'P 1'
#
loop_
_entity.id
_entity.type
_entity.pdbx_description
1 polymer ?
#
loop_
_entity_poly.entity_id
_entity_poly.type
_entity_poly.pdbx_seq_one_letter_code
_entity_poly.pdbx_strand_id
1 'polypeptide(L)' 'MTLLCVVAGWNASTAQKNEMPHLIEHHGRKELIVNGKPFLMLAGELHNSSTGSTHYMKPIWQRMAQKNLNTS' A
#
# COMPACT_ATOMS: atom_id res chain seq x y z
N MET A 1 -31.68 25.75 27.62
CA MET A 1 -31.65 24.48 28.37
C MET A 1 -31.50 23.36 27.34
N THR A 2 -30.32 22.74 27.34
CA THR A 2 -29.79 21.54 26.66
C THR A 2 -30.83 20.64 25.94
N LEU A 3 -30.82 20.50 24.61
CA LEU A 3 -30.02 19.60 23.73
C LEU A 3 -30.33 18.10 23.90
N LEU A 4 -30.84 17.45 22.83
CA LEU A 4 -30.29 16.17 22.34
C LEU A 4 -30.85 15.82 20.94
N CYS A 5 -30.13 16.19 19.88
CA CYS A 5 -30.25 15.49 18.60
C CYS A 5 -29.33 14.27 18.67
N VAL A 6 -29.91 13.08 18.82
CA VAL A 6 -29.18 11.83 18.66
C VAL A 6 -28.85 11.68 17.17
N VAL A 7 -27.63 12.02 16.79
CA VAL A 7 -27.11 11.63 15.47
C VAL A 7 -26.83 10.14 15.57
N ALA A 8 -27.76 9.31 15.08
CA ALA A 8 -27.50 7.90 14.84
C ALA A 8 -26.38 7.81 13.81
N GLY A 9 -25.15 7.67 14.29
CA GLY A 9 -23.95 7.54 13.47
C GLY A 9 -24.05 6.25 12.65
N TRP A 10 -24.45 6.39 11.40
CA TRP A 10 -24.33 5.32 10.42
C TRP A 10 -22.85 5.17 10.10
N ASN A 11 -22.15 4.30 10.84
CA ASN A 11 -20.85 3.82 10.40
C ASN A 11 -21.11 2.89 9.22
N ALA A 12 -21.28 3.48 8.03
CA ALA A 12 -21.20 2.72 6.79
C ALA A 12 -19.74 2.26 6.68
N SER A 13 -19.46 1.01 7.08
CA SER A 13 -18.21 0.36 6.73
C SER A 13 -18.16 0.28 5.21
N THR A 14 -17.44 1.19 4.57
CA THR A 14 -17.09 1.04 3.16
C THR A 14 -16.16 -0.17 3.09
N ALA A 15 -16.65 -1.26 2.51
CA ALA A 15 -15.76 -2.35 2.12
C ALA A 15 -14.71 -1.74 1.17
N GLN A 16 -13.44 -1.81 1.54
CA GLN A 16 -12.37 -1.28 0.69
C GLN A 16 -12.41 -2.09 -0.60
N LYS A 17 -12.91 -1.46 -1.67
CA LYS A 17 -12.96 -2.06 -2.99
C LYS A 17 -11.51 -2.37 -3.36
N ASN A 18 -11.18 -3.67 -3.44
CA ASN A 18 -9.82 -4.10 -3.76
C ASN A 18 -9.60 -3.90 -5.26
N GLU A 19 -9.45 -2.64 -5.64
CA GLU A 19 -9.23 -2.22 -7.02
C GLU A 19 -7.87 -2.74 -7.48
N MET A 20 -7.83 -3.25 -8.72
CA MET A 20 -6.56 -3.65 -9.32
C MET A 20 -5.61 -2.46 -9.35
N PRO A 21 -4.31 -2.65 -9.03
CA PRO A 21 -3.33 -1.60 -9.19
C PRO A 21 -3.33 -1.03 -10.60
N HIS A 22 -3.38 0.29 -10.73
CA HIS A 22 -3.46 0.95 -12.03
C HIS A 22 -2.79 2.33 -12.00
N LEU A 23 -2.36 2.80 -13.18
CA LEU A 23 -1.85 4.16 -13.34
C LEU A 23 -3.01 5.09 -13.66
N ILE A 24 -3.06 6.23 -12.98
CA ILE A 24 -3.91 7.36 -13.35
C ILE A 24 -3.05 8.54 -13.80
N GLU A 25 -3.67 9.50 -14.47
CA GLU A 25 -3.08 10.81 -14.70
C GLU A 25 -3.83 11.87 -13.89
N HIS A 26 -3.11 12.62 -13.06
CA HIS A 26 -3.66 13.69 -12.24
C HIS A 26 -2.77 14.93 -12.35
N HIS A 27 -3.33 16.04 -12.84
CA HIS A 27 -2.61 17.29 -13.14
C HIS A 27 -1.36 17.09 -14.03
N GLY A 28 -1.44 16.26 -15.06
CA GLY A 28 -0.33 16.00 -15.99
C GLY A 28 0.79 15.12 -15.43
N ARG A 29 0.58 14.45 -14.29
CA ARG A 29 1.52 13.50 -13.69
C ARG A 29 0.87 12.12 -13.59
N LYS A 30 1.68 11.08 -13.73
CA LYS A 30 1.23 9.69 -13.55
C LYS A 30 1.40 9.27 -12.10
N GLU A 31 0.36 8.66 -11.54
CA GLU A 31 0.35 8.13 -10.17
C GLU A 31 -0.07 6.66 -10.18
N LEU A 32 0.63 5.81 -9.44
CA LEU A 32 0.23 4.41 -9.23
C LEU A 32 -0.77 4.35 -8.09
N ILE A 33 -1.97 3.87 -8.37
CA ILE A 33 -3.01 3.64 -7.37
C ILE A 33 -2.96 2.19 -6.92
N VAL A 34 -2.82 1.98 -5.62
CA VAL A 34 -2.88 0.65 -4.97
C VAL A 34 -3.88 0.75 -3.83
N ASN A 35 -4.83 -0.19 -3.76
CA ASN A 35 -5.89 -0.20 -2.73
C ASN A 35 -6.66 1.13 -2.66
N GLY A 36 -6.93 1.74 -3.83
CA GLY A 36 -7.67 3.00 -3.95
C GLY A 36 -6.91 4.26 -3.51
N LYS A 37 -5.58 4.21 -3.31
CA LYS A 37 -4.78 5.35 -2.86
C LYS A 37 -3.49 5.51 -3.69
N PRO A 38 -2.99 6.75 -3.88
CA PRO A 38 -1.66 6.97 -4.46
C PRO A 38 -0.58 6.24 -3.67
N PHE A 39 0.27 5.50 -4.37
CA PHE A 39 1.33 4.67 -3.81
C PHE A 39 2.69 5.07 -4.38
N LEU A 40 3.62 5.42 -3.49
CA LEU A 40 5.02 5.62 -3.85
C LEU A 40 5.79 4.34 -3.62
N MET A 41 6.36 3.80 -4.70
CA MET A 41 7.19 2.61 -4.62
C MET A 41 8.59 2.98 -4.13
N LEU A 42 8.93 2.52 -2.92
CA LEU A 42 10.29 2.51 -2.39
C LEU A 42 10.83 1.09 -2.63
N ALA A 43 11.23 0.83 -3.87
CA ALA A 43 11.64 -0.50 -4.31
C ALA A 43 13.13 -0.77 -4.09
N GLY A 44 13.45 -2.02 -3.76
CA GLY A 44 14.76 -2.62 -4.02
C GLY A 44 14.61 -3.65 -5.12
N GLU A 45 15.69 -3.95 -5.83
CA GLU A 45 15.73 -5.06 -6.79
C GLU A 45 16.46 -6.25 -6.18
N LEU A 46 15.91 -7.44 -6.37
CA LEU A 46 16.56 -8.69 -5.99
C LEU A 46 17.59 -9.09 -7.04
N HIS A 47 18.71 -9.67 -6.59
CA HIS A 47 19.63 -10.31 -7.52
C HIS A 47 18.96 -11.54 -8.16
N ASN A 48 19.18 -11.75 -9.47
CA ASN A 48 18.47 -12.72 -10.33
C ASN A 48 18.20 -14.10 -9.71
N SER A 49 19.13 -14.63 -8.91
CA SER A 49 19.03 -15.99 -8.35
C SER A 49 18.57 -16.04 -6.88
N SER A 50 18.06 -14.94 -6.32
CA SER A 50 17.77 -14.84 -4.89
C SER A 50 16.37 -15.30 -4.50
N THR A 51 15.43 -15.37 -5.45
CA THR A 51 13.99 -15.60 -5.21
C THR A 51 13.60 -17.06 -5.02
N GLY A 52 14.54 -18.00 -5.21
CA GLY A 52 14.25 -19.43 -5.24
C GLY A 52 14.04 -20.11 -3.88
N SER A 53 14.39 -19.46 -2.75
CA SER A 53 14.15 -20.05 -1.43
C SER A 53 13.98 -19.02 -0.31
N THR A 54 13.21 -19.39 0.71
CA THR A 54 13.04 -18.61 1.94
C THR A 54 14.35 -18.45 2.71
N HIS A 55 15.24 -19.44 2.63
CA HIS A 55 16.56 -19.39 3.25
C HIS A 55 17.40 -18.24 2.67
N TYR A 56 17.43 -18.09 1.34
CA TYR A 56 18.14 -17.00 0.68
C TYR A 56 17.47 -15.64 0.90
N MET A 57 16.14 -15.60 0.93
CA MET A 57 15.39 -14.36 1.10
C MET A 57 15.41 -13.79 2.52
N LYS A 58 15.54 -14.62 3.56
CA LYS A 58 15.53 -14.19 4.97
C LYS A 58 16.47 -13.00 5.27
N PRO A 59 17.76 -13.04 4.95
CA PRO A 59 18.65 -11.89 5.15
C PRO A 59 18.34 -10.71 4.21
N ILE A 60 17.70 -10.94 3.06
CA ILE A 60 17.34 -9.87 2.12
C ILE A 60 16.14 -9.09 2.67
N TRP A 61 15.08 -9.76 3.13
CA TRP A 61 13.93 -9.12 3.77
C TRP A 61 14.35 -8.28 4.98
N GLN A 62 15.26 -8.76 5.82
CA GLN A 62 15.80 -7.98 6.94
C GLN A 62 16.46 -6.68 6.47
N ARG A 63 17.29 -6.73 5.42
CA ARG A 63 17.93 -5.54 4.85
C ARG A 63 16.93 -4.58 4.20
N MET A 64 15.90 -5.11 3.54
CA MET A 64 14.83 -4.29 2.94
C MET A 64 14.02 -3.56 4.01
N ALA A 65 13.67 -4.25 5.10
CA ALA A 65 13.00 -3.64 6.25
C ALA A 65 13.86 -2.55 6.91
N GLN A 66 15.15 -2.79 7.11
CA GLN A 66 16.09 -1.78 7.64
C GLN A 66 16.19 -0.52 6.75
N LYS A 67 15.94 -0.66 5.45
CA LYS A 67 15.94 0.43 4.47
C LYS A 67 14.56 1.05 4.25
N ASN A 68 13.53 0.60 4.97
CA ASN A 68 12.13 1.02 4.82
C ASN A 68 11.58 0.85 3.39
N LEU A 69 12.01 -0.20 2.69
CA LEU A 69 11.47 -0.53 1.36
C LEU A 69 10.09 -1.16 1.50
N ASN A 70 9.18 -0.80 0.60
CA ASN A 70 7.80 -1.31 0.59
C ASN A 70 7.52 -2.23 -0.60
N THR A 71 8.50 -2.44 -1.48
CA THR A 71 8.42 -3.33 -2.65
C THR A 71 9.81 -3.88 -2.95
N SER A 72 9.89 -5.09 -3.50
CA SER A 72 11.11 -5.82 -3.85
C SER A 72 11.06 -6.32 -5.29
#